data_AF-A0A1Q7KVU3-F1
#
_entry.id   AF-A0A1Q7KVU3-F1
#
_cell.length_a   1.000
_cell.length_b   1.000
_cell.length_c   1.000
_cell.angle_alpha   90.00
_cell.angle_beta   90.00
_cell.angle_gamma   90.00
#
_symmetry.space_group_name_H-M   'P 1'
#
loop_
_entity.id
_entity.type
_entity.pdbx_description
1 polymer ?
#
loop_
_entity_poly.entity_id
_entity_poly.type
_entity_poly.pdbx_seq_one_letter_code
_entity_poly.pdbx_strand_id
1 'polypeptide(L)'
;MCQRAGTPVKPEDYEGIRLYWAPKDIHETRERLKSLGYVVSELEHRDYGQTEFFLTDDDGYSHCFGVLTQGRHLQATESNWESKRLLRMG
;
A
#
# COMPACT_ATOMS: atom_id res chain seq x y z
N MET A 1 -2.65 6.07 31.77
CA MET A 1 -3.84 5.48 31.10
C MET A 1 -4.22 6.44 29.98
N CYS A 2 -4.13 6.04 28.72
CA CYS A 2 -4.49 6.90 27.59
C CYS A 2 -5.98 6.69 27.28
N GLN A 3 -6.83 7.57 27.79
CA GLN A 3 -8.27 7.60 27.46
C GLN A 3 -8.45 8.58 26.28
N ARG A 4 -9.17 8.16 25.23
CA ARG A 4 -9.55 9.09 24.15
C ARG A 4 -10.53 10.12 24.71
N ALA A 5 -10.24 11.40 24.51
CA ALA A 5 -11.12 12.49 24.91
C ALA A 5 -12.29 12.63 23.92
N GLY A 6 -13.51 12.46 24.42
CA GLY A 6 -14.73 12.85 23.72
C GLY A 6 -15.38 11.81 22.80
N THR A 7 -16.55 12.17 22.28
CA THR A 7 -17.31 11.39 21.30
C THR A 7 -16.47 11.26 20.02
N PRO A 8 -16.22 10.04 19.51
CA PRO A 8 -15.47 9.86 18.28
C PRO A 8 -16.23 10.52 17.12
N VAL A 9 -15.70 11.63 16.60
CA VAL A 9 -16.14 12.20 15.33
C VAL A 9 -15.16 11.69 14.29
N LYS A 10 -15.61 10.77 13.44
CA LYS A 10 -14.86 10.37 12.25
C LYS A 10 -14.83 11.58 11.31
N PRO A 11 -13.65 12.14 10.97
CA PRO A 11 -13.60 13.16 9.92
C PRO A 11 -14.20 12.60 8.63
N GLU A 12 -14.94 13.42 7.89
CA GLU A 12 -15.65 13.00 6.67
C GLU A 12 -14.71 12.33 5.66
N ASP A 13 -13.46 12.83 5.57
CA ASP A 13 -12.41 12.32 4.68
C ASP A 13 -11.40 11.39 5.37
N TYR A 14 -11.69 10.93 6.60
CA TYR A 14 -10.78 10.03 7.31
C TYR A 14 -11.00 8.58 6.90
N GLU A 15 -10.07 8.09 6.09
CA GLU A 15 -10.02 6.73 5.57
C GLU A 15 -9.57 5.68 6.60
N GLY A 16 -9.34 6.07 7.86
CA GLY A 16 -8.83 5.17 8.90
C GLY A 16 -7.33 4.90 8.78
N ILE A 17 -6.85 3.92 9.56
CA ILE A 17 -5.50 3.35 9.38
C ILE A 17 -5.59 2.41 8.19
N ARG A 18 -4.92 2.76 7.08
CA ARG A 18 -4.76 1.84 5.94
C ARG A 18 -3.65 0.86 6.28
N LEU A 19 -4.02 -0.38 6.59
CA LEU A 19 -3.07 -1.48 6.73
C LEU A 19 -2.62 -1.88 5.33
N TYR A 20 -1.32 -1.77 5.08
CA TYR A 20 -0.70 -2.10 3.80
C TYR A 20 -0.02 -3.46 3.89
N TRP A 21 -0.52 -4.41 3.11
CA TRP A 21 0.06 -5.73 2.96
C TRP A 21 0.74 -5.83 1.59
N ALA A 22 1.99 -6.28 1.58
CA ALA A 22 2.78 -6.46 0.35
C ALA A 22 2.91 -7.96 0.02
N PRO A 23 1.94 -8.57 -0.68
CA PRO A 23 2.03 -9.98 -1.06
C PRO A 23 3.13 -10.20 -2.10
N LYS A 24 3.64 -11.43 -2.19
CA LYS A 24 4.60 -11.81 -3.26
C LYS A 24 3.94 -11.83 -4.64
N ASP A 25 2.71 -12.35 -4.70
CA ASP A 25 1.87 -12.35 -5.89
C ASP A 25 0.53 -11.73 -5.54
N ILE A 26 0.26 -10.56 -6.09
CA ILE A 26 -0.97 -9.80 -5.81
C ILE A 26 -2.20 -10.43 -6.47
N HIS A 27 -2.03 -11.09 -7.61
CA HIS A 27 -3.13 -11.73 -8.33
C HIS A 27 -3.56 -13.01 -7.62
N GLU A 28 -2.61 -13.88 -7.27
CA GLU A 28 -2.89 -15.11 -6.53
C GLU A 28 -3.51 -14.81 -5.17
N THR A 29 -2.97 -13.80 -4.46
CA THR A 29 -3.50 -13.38 -3.15
C THR A 29 -4.95 -12.92 -3.26
N ARG A 30 -5.28 -12.08 -4.27
CA ARG A 30 -6.65 -11.61 -4.49
C ARG A 30 -7.61 -12.75 -4.77
N GLU A 31 -7.27 -13.66 -5.69
CA GLU A 31 -8.14 -14.77 -6.05
C GLU A 31 -8.35 -15.74 -4.89
N ARG A 32 -7.30 -15.98 -4.08
CA ARG A 32 -7.42 -16.77 -2.86
C ARG A 32 -8.39 -16.13 -1.86
N LEU A 33 -8.27 -14.83 -1.60
CA LEU A 33 -9.17 -14.13 -0.69
C LEU A 33 -10.62 -14.14 -1.18
N LYS A 34 -10.83 -13.95 -2.48
CA LYS A 34 -12.14 -14.10 -3.12
C LYS A 34 -12.71 -15.51 -2.94
N SER A 35 -11.89 -16.54 -3.09
CA SER A 35 -12.30 -17.95 -2.91
C SER A 35 -12.69 -18.28 -1.45
N LEU A 36 -12.18 -17.52 -0.48
CA LEU A 36 -12.52 -17.65 0.93
C LEU A 36 -13.82 -16.92 1.30
N GLY A 37 -14.44 -16.19 0.37
CA GLY A 37 -15.72 -15.50 0.56
C GLY A 37 -15.61 -14.02 0.92
N TYR A 38 -14.40 -13.45 0.95
CA TYR A 38 -14.22 -12.02 1.22
C TYR A 38 -14.69 -11.15 0.04
N VAL A 39 -15.22 -9.98 0.37
CA VAL A 39 -15.50 -8.92 -0.62
C VAL A 39 -14.19 -8.23 -0.96
N VAL A 40 -13.72 -8.43 -2.19
CA VAL A 40 -12.49 -7.82 -2.72
C VAL A 40 -12.80 -6.87 -3.87
N SER A 41 -12.11 -5.73 -3.92
CA SER A 41 -12.24 -4.78 -5.04
C SER A 41 -11.57 -5.30 -6.30
N GLU A 42 -11.79 -4.62 -7.43
CA GLU A 42 -10.94 -4.78 -8.60
C GLU A 42 -9.50 -4.32 -8.32
N LEU A 43 -8.59 -4.87 -9.11
CA LEU A 43 -7.17 -4.54 -9.07
C LEU A 43 -6.95 -3.25 -9.86
N GLU A 44 -6.31 -2.26 -9.24
CA GLU A 44 -6.11 -0.93 -9.81
C GLU A 44 -4.63 -0.56 -9.91
N HIS A 45 -4.23 0.00 -11.05
CA HIS A 45 -2.90 0.57 -11.23
C HIS A 45 -2.91 2.05 -10.85
N ARG A 46 -2.24 2.37 -9.75
CA ARG A 46 -2.13 3.71 -9.20
C ARG A 46 -1.06 4.52 -9.93
N ASP A 47 -1.32 5.82 -10.05
CA ASP A 47 -0.41 6.82 -10.64
C ASP A 47 0.93 6.94 -9.90
N TYR A 48 0.94 6.65 -8.60
CA TYR A 48 2.17 6.56 -7.79
C TYR A 48 2.98 5.27 -8.01
N GLY A 49 2.56 4.40 -8.93
CA GLY A 49 3.33 3.22 -9.36
C GLY A 49 3.12 1.99 -8.49
N GLN A 50 1.98 1.90 -7.82
CA GLN A 50 1.54 0.69 -7.11
C GLN A 50 0.37 0.05 -7.84
N THR A 51 0.30 -1.26 -7.77
CA THR A 51 -0.84 -2.06 -8.19
C THR A 51 -1.51 -2.56 -6.91
N GLU A 52 -2.78 -2.24 -6.70
CA GLU A 52 -3.44 -2.41 -5.40
C GLU A 52 -4.88 -2.94 -5.51
N PHE A 53 -5.36 -3.57 -4.43
CA PHE A 53 -6.79 -3.85 -4.21
C PHE A 53 -7.14 -3.73 -2.72
N PHE A 54 -8.44 -3.65 -2.43
CA PHE A 54 -8.98 -3.60 -1.07
C PHE A 54 -9.80 -4.84 -0.74
N LEU A 55 -9.75 -5.26 0.52
CA LEU A 55 -10.59 -6.30 1.10
C LEU A 55 -11.41 -5.69 2.24
N THR A 56 -12.71 -5.96 2.27
CA THR A 56 -13.55 -5.68 3.45
C THR A 56 -13.69 -6.96 4.27
N ASP A 57 -13.28 -6.91 5.54
CA ASP A 57 -13.46 -8.04 6.47
C ASP A 57 -14.88 -8.11 7.05
N ASP A 58 -15.14 -9.14 7.85
CA ASP A 58 -16.47 -9.40 8.44
C ASP A 58 -16.88 -8.34 9.48
N ASP A 59 -15.93 -7.58 10.00
CA ASP A 59 -16.14 -6.47 10.93
C ASP A 59 -16.36 -5.13 10.19
N GLY A 60 -16.30 -5.13 8.85
CA GLY A 60 -16.50 -3.96 8.01
C GLY A 60 -15.26 -3.08 7.84
N TYR A 61 -14.08 -3.55 8.23
CA TYR A 61 -12.82 -2.82 8.03
C TYR A 61 -12.21 -3.11 6.66
N SER A 62 -11.60 -2.08 6.08
CA SER A 62 -10.94 -2.15 4.78
C SER A 62 -9.43 -2.37 4.94
N HIS A 63 -8.89 -3.36 4.24
CA HIS A 63 -7.47 -3.71 4.20
C HIS A 63 -6.92 -3.51 2.80
N CYS A 64 -5.77 -2.83 2.69
CA CYS A 64 -5.13 -2.55 1.40
C CYS A 64 -4.01 -3.57 1.12
N PHE A 65 -4.04 -4.17 -0.06
CA PHE A 65 -2.97 -5.01 -0.58
C PHE A 65 -2.33 -4.30 -1.76
N GLY A 66 -1.00 -4.18 -1.77
CA GLY A 66 -0.30 -3.43 -2.80
C GLY A 66 1.09 -3.97 -3.11
N VAL A 67 1.46 -3.95 -4.39
CA VAL A 67 2.81 -4.26 -4.86
C VAL A 67 3.25 -3.23 -5.90
N LEU A 68 4.56 -3.01 -6.01
CA LEU A 68 5.11 -2.14 -7.04
C LEU A 68 4.64 -2.61 -8.42
N THR A 69 4.07 -1.69 -9.20
CA THR A 69 3.70 -1.98 -10.58
C THR A 69 4.96 -2.34 -11.36
N GLN A 70 5.02 -3.56 -11.90
CA GLN A 70 6.10 -3.96 -12.80
C GLN A 70 6.14 -2.98 -13.98
N GLY A 71 7.25 -2.23 -14.08
CA GLY A 71 7.39 -1.12 -15.04
C GLY A 71 8.14 0.08 -14.46
N ARG A 72 8.16 0.25 -13.13
CA ARG A 72 9.05 1.22 -12.48
C ARG A 72 10.27 0.50 -11.91
N HIS A 73 11.21 0.14 -12.78
CA HIS A 73 12.58 -0.08 -12.34
C HIS A 73 13.07 1.27 -11.81
N LEU A 74 13.00 1.47 -10.50
CA LEU A 74 13.78 2.50 -9.85
C LEU A 74 15.25 2.13 -10.11
N GLN A 75 15.87 2.72 -11.14
CA GLN A 75 17.34 2.83 -11.21
C GLN A 75 17.87 3.76 -10.11
N ALA A 76 17.35 3.62 -8.89
CA ALA A 76 17.69 4.44 -7.74
C ALA A 76 18.44 3.61 -6.69
N THR A 77 19.33 2.73 -7.12
CA THR A 77 20.33 2.14 -6.24
C THR A 77 21.62 2.03 -7.03
N GLU A 78 22.54 2.97 -6.79
CA GLU A 78 24.02 2.92 -7.00
C GLU A 78 24.64 4.16 -7.66
N SER A 79 23.95 4.95 -8.49
CA SER A 79 24.60 6.12 -9.14
C SER A 79 24.72 7.40 -8.28
N ASN A 80 24.12 7.47 -7.08
CA ASN A 80 24.08 8.73 -6.32
C ASN A 80 25.27 8.93 -5.34
N TRP A 81 25.94 7.87 -4.91
CA TRP A 81 27.07 8.00 -3.97
C TRP A 81 28.39 8.30 -4.69
N GLU A 82 28.66 7.68 -5.84
CA GLU A 82 29.88 7.95 -6.63
C GLU A 82 29.86 9.34 -7.25
N SER A 83 28.72 9.80 -7.77
CA SER A 83 28.59 11.16 -8.32
C SER A 83 28.75 12.24 -7.24
N LYS A 84 28.32 11.98 -5.99
CA LYS A 84 28.54 12.92 -4.86
C LYS A 84 29.96 12.89 -4.32
N ARG A 85 30.72 11.81 -4.53
CA ARG A 85 32.14 11.72 -4.13
C ARG A 85 33.05 12.52 -5.08
N LEU A 86 32.77 12.48 -6.39
CA LEU A 86 33.54 13.21 -7.41
C LEU A 86 33.35 14.74 -7.31
N LEU A 87 32.15 15.22 -6.97
CA LEU A 87 31.86 16.66 -6.86
C LEU A 87 32.39 17.32 -5.57
N ARG A 88 32.90 16.56 -4.60
CA ARG A 88 33.50 17.09 -3.36
C ARG A 88 35.04 17.16 -3.40
N MET A 89 35.67 16.70 -4.48
CA MET A 89 37.12 16.71 -4.66
C MET A 89 37.59 17.58 -5.83
N GLY A 90 36.70 18.43 -6.36
CA GLY A 90 36.99 19.45 -7.37
C GLY A 90 36.96 20.85 -6.80
#